data_AF-A0A512PN81-F1
#
_entry.id   AF-A0A512PN81-F1
#
_cell.length_a   1.000
_cell.length_b   1.000
_cell.length_c   1.000
_cell.angle_alpha   90.00
_cell.angle_beta   90.00
_cell.angle_gamma   90.00
#
_symmetry.space_group_name_H-M   'P 1'
#
loop_
_entity.id
_entity.type
_entity.pdbx_description
1 polymer ?
#
loop_
_entity_poly.entity_id
_entity_poly.type
_entity_poly.pdbx_seq_one_letter_code
_entity_poly.pdbx_strand_id
1 'polypeptide(L)'
;MANNNSVTKTQSESNEVKKHQQILTMIALMTSKLLGENTYAKSSIFSERMARGGQLFLDKPIEQSMSLAEFKLSKEVQMGYLVAVDDLRSVTLDQVHYMSLWATGQNDDTIVSRAAGNAFSVYLAQSTDQKKFVNGYKTAVIQFIRAIAGENGVVAKITSAFQKLSFADAEKLANDWFGSVNGYMRGASPFRKITDGTDDPVDERIVQGLFDEINNGYLTTHSFGDDQMPLLGNYIYSGDDFSDQTDLPAMMTQSLTDISLSEAINLFVNGRFSEVLDLLCSLGLYTFVYQFVNAGQADLVGMPVTTATDMQQVIKITGSQLTDIFERFSLPVTLAELAADLPIIDLSNAGTARNASQQNFQQNLSVVMDNSHQPFINDRGETTPVNYGFVEALHGLIQATYCLPILVQYTVTRNQLLAQIQAGDYTEPRNVAPADFNIASSLGDYVEQLARFQVDQLMPIVKRGKDDYDGLNQSGSLSAFNHLMRVAPQMRAVNPKYAEMPKQTKKLYYWLYQSSFASEIAAADRVQL
;
A
#
# COMPACT_ATOMS: atom_id res chain seq x y z
N MET A 1 72.14 21.35 23.82
CA MET A 1 71.09 21.92 24.69
C MET A 1 69.80 21.94 23.88
N ALA A 2 68.89 21.05 24.25
CA ALA A 2 67.58 20.88 23.63
C ALA A 2 66.56 21.75 24.35
N ASN A 3 65.69 22.43 23.61
CA ASN A 3 64.23 22.30 23.73
C ASN A 3 63.53 23.31 22.83
N ASN A 4 62.70 22.79 21.93
CA ASN A 4 61.33 23.23 21.63
C ASN A 4 61.00 22.84 20.20
N ASN A 5 60.15 21.83 20.04
CA ASN A 5 59.04 21.81 19.06
C ASN A 5 58.41 20.41 18.99
N SER A 6 57.50 20.11 19.92
CA SER A 6 56.60 18.96 19.77
C SER A 6 55.32 19.11 20.60
N VAL A 7 54.61 20.23 20.48
CA VAL A 7 53.29 20.40 21.13
C VAL A 7 52.18 20.90 20.19
N THR A 8 52.48 21.34 18.96
CA THR A 8 51.48 22.05 18.14
C THR A 8 50.65 21.20 17.16
N LYS A 9 50.91 19.89 16.98
CA LYS A 9 50.16 19.08 15.98
C LYS A 9 48.95 18.31 16.52
N THR A 10 48.89 18.00 17.82
CA THR A 10 47.79 17.20 18.39
C THR A 10 46.57 18.03 18.79
N GLN A 11 46.70 19.35 18.95
CA GLN A 11 45.57 20.22 19.30
C GLN A 11 44.72 20.66 18.09
N SER A 12 45.31 20.77 16.89
CA SER A 12 44.58 21.23 15.69
C SER A 12 43.61 20.18 15.14
N GLU A 13 44.00 18.89 15.13
CA GLU A 13 43.11 17.79 14.70
C GLU A 13 41.91 17.63 15.66
N SER A 14 42.10 17.80 16.97
CA SER A 14 40.98 17.76 17.94
C SER A 14 39.99 18.92 17.77
N ASN A 15 40.46 20.07 17.28
CA ASN A 15 39.63 21.26 17.05
C ASN A 15 38.82 21.16 15.74
N GLU A 16 39.33 20.48 14.72
CA GLU A 16 38.55 20.23 13.49
C GLU A 16 37.46 19.18 13.69
N VAL A 17 37.72 18.12 14.46
CA VAL A 17 36.71 17.11 14.83
C VAL A 17 35.61 17.74 15.70
N LYS A 18 35.99 18.61 16.67
CA LYS A 18 35.02 19.36 17.48
C LYS A 18 34.21 20.37 16.66
N LYS A 19 34.83 21.06 15.69
CA LYS A 19 34.12 21.95 14.76
C LYS A 19 33.16 21.18 13.86
N HIS A 20 33.56 20.02 13.34
CA HIS A 20 32.67 19.16 12.56
C HIS A 20 31.50 18.64 13.39
N GLN A 21 31.75 18.18 14.62
CA GLN A 21 30.68 17.78 15.54
C GLN A 21 29.75 18.96 15.87
N GLN A 22 30.28 20.15 16.10
CA GLN A 22 29.45 21.34 16.34
C GLN A 22 28.58 21.70 15.12
N ILE A 23 29.12 21.64 13.91
CA ILE A 23 28.37 21.89 12.67
C ILE A 23 27.27 20.82 12.49
N LEU A 24 27.59 19.54 12.68
CA LEU A 24 26.62 18.44 12.61
C LEU A 24 25.53 18.57 13.67
N THR A 25 25.89 18.99 14.89
CA THR A 25 24.92 19.23 15.98
C THR A 25 24.02 20.43 15.67
N MET A 26 24.58 21.48 15.04
CA MET A 26 23.82 22.66 14.63
C MET A 26 22.87 22.35 13.47
N ILE A 27 23.31 21.55 12.49
CA ILE A 27 22.46 21.03 11.42
C ILE A 27 21.35 20.17 12.02
N ALA A 28 21.68 19.22 12.89
CA ALA A 28 20.71 18.38 13.60
C ALA A 28 19.64 19.19 14.35
N LEU A 29 20.05 20.24 15.08
CA LEU A 29 19.14 21.15 15.79
C LEU A 29 18.26 21.96 14.83
N MET A 30 18.82 22.45 13.72
CA MET A 30 18.05 23.18 12.71
C MET A 30 17.04 22.28 11.99
N THR A 31 17.45 21.08 11.59
CA THR A 31 16.57 20.08 10.97
C THR A 31 15.50 19.58 11.95
N SER A 32 15.84 19.44 13.23
CA SER A 32 14.89 19.12 14.31
C SER A 32 13.83 20.21 14.51
N LYS A 33 14.24 21.48 14.49
CA LYS A 33 13.28 22.60 14.57
C LYS A 33 12.41 22.74 13.32
N LEU A 34 12.91 22.37 12.14
CA LEU A 34 12.18 22.44 10.88
C LEU A 34 11.18 21.29 10.69
N LEU A 35 11.54 20.07 11.12
CA LEU A 35 10.69 18.88 10.98
C LEU A 35 9.82 18.61 12.22
N GLY A 36 10.13 19.25 13.35
CA GLY A 36 9.62 18.90 14.67
C GLY A 36 10.48 17.82 15.32
N GLU A 37 10.78 17.96 16.62
CA GLU A 37 11.71 17.09 17.37
C GLU A 37 11.33 15.60 17.28
N ASN A 38 10.04 15.29 17.30
CA ASN A 38 9.53 13.92 17.19
C ASN A 38 9.74 13.33 15.78
N THR A 39 9.56 14.14 14.74
CA THR A 39 9.76 13.74 13.34
C THR A 39 11.24 13.57 13.03
N TYR A 40 12.09 14.46 13.56
CA TYR A 40 13.54 14.36 13.43
C TYR A 40 14.11 13.15 14.18
N ALA A 41 13.65 12.89 15.41
CA ALA A 41 14.04 11.68 16.14
C ALA A 41 13.62 10.41 15.39
N LYS A 42 12.38 10.35 14.86
CA LYS A 42 11.94 9.23 14.02
C LYS A 42 12.81 9.06 12.78
N SER A 43 13.14 10.16 12.08
CA SER A 43 13.99 10.17 10.90
C SER A 43 15.44 9.81 11.19
N SER A 44 16.03 10.26 12.31
CA SER A 44 17.40 9.93 12.70
C SER A 44 17.53 8.49 13.16
N ILE A 45 16.56 7.98 13.92
CA ILE A 45 16.49 6.57 14.30
C ILE A 45 16.26 5.72 13.04
N PHE A 46 15.47 6.19 12.07
CA PHE A 46 15.27 5.52 10.78
C PHE A 46 16.55 5.49 9.93
N SER A 47 17.27 6.61 9.80
CA SER A 47 18.52 6.67 9.04
C SER A 47 19.67 5.91 9.72
N GLU A 48 19.73 5.92 11.04
CA GLU A 48 20.67 5.09 11.81
C GLU A 48 20.31 3.59 11.70
N ARG A 49 19.03 3.24 11.61
CA ARG A 49 18.55 1.87 11.32
C ARG A 49 18.98 1.41 9.93
N MET A 50 18.74 2.22 8.89
CA MET A 50 19.20 1.94 7.53
C MET A 50 20.73 1.77 7.47
N ALA A 51 21.47 2.64 8.18
CA ALA A 51 22.94 2.56 8.25
C ALA A 51 23.47 1.31 8.99
N ARG A 52 22.64 0.66 9.82
CA ARG A 52 22.95 -0.60 10.52
C ARG A 52 22.37 -1.84 9.84
N GLY A 53 21.89 -1.73 8.60
CA GLY A 53 21.33 -2.85 7.84
C GLY A 53 19.87 -3.18 8.17
N GLY A 54 19.14 -2.27 8.83
CA GLY A 54 17.69 -2.36 8.98
C GLY A 54 16.99 -2.21 7.63
N GLN A 55 16.10 -3.14 7.29
CA GLN A 55 15.25 -3.07 6.10
C GLN A 55 14.14 -2.03 6.32
N LEU A 56 13.62 -1.41 5.25
CA LEU A 56 12.52 -0.43 5.31
C LEU A 56 11.25 -1.00 5.97
N PHE A 57 11.15 -2.33 6.01
CA PHE A 57 9.95 -3.10 6.35
C PHE A 57 10.14 -3.99 7.60
N LEU A 58 11.34 -4.03 8.21
CA LEU A 58 11.62 -4.79 9.44
C LEU A 58 12.15 -3.87 10.54
N ASP A 59 11.60 -3.99 11.75
CA ASP A 59 11.96 -3.15 12.89
C ASP A 59 13.41 -3.37 13.38
N LYS A 60 13.96 -4.56 13.14
CA LYS A 60 15.29 -5.02 13.58
C LYS A 60 15.92 -5.89 12.49
N PRO A 61 17.26 -5.98 12.42
CA PRO A 61 17.92 -6.92 11.52
C PRO A 61 17.58 -8.37 11.89
N ILE A 62 17.45 -9.22 10.88
CA ILE A 62 17.24 -10.66 11.05
C ILE A 62 18.47 -11.27 11.72
N GLU A 63 18.27 -12.13 12.72
CA GLU A 63 19.36 -12.81 13.41
C GLU A 63 20.16 -13.70 12.44
N GLN A 64 21.43 -13.94 12.78
CA GLN A 64 22.25 -14.89 12.05
C GLN A 64 21.68 -16.30 12.27
N SER A 65 21.55 -17.03 11.17
CA SER A 65 21.13 -18.43 11.21
C SER A 65 22.29 -19.27 11.72
N MET A 66 21.97 -20.38 12.36
CA MET A 66 22.96 -21.38 12.74
C MET A 66 23.76 -21.85 11.52
N SER A 67 25.06 -22.11 11.72
CA SER A 67 25.90 -22.68 10.67
C SER A 67 25.58 -24.17 10.44
N LEU A 68 25.83 -24.66 9.23
CA LEU A 68 25.67 -26.09 8.94
C LEU A 68 26.50 -26.99 9.87
N ALA A 69 27.68 -26.51 10.31
CA ALA A 69 28.51 -27.24 11.25
C ALA A 69 27.81 -27.41 12.60
N GLU A 70 27.24 -26.33 13.14
CA GLU A 70 26.48 -26.35 14.39
C GLU A 70 25.19 -27.18 14.27
N PHE A 71 24.53 -27.12 13.12
CA PHE A 71 23.36 -27.93 12.81
C PHE A 71 23.64 -29.44 12.93
N LYS A 72 24.80 -29.89 12.45
CA LYS A 72 25.19 -31.31 12.50
C LYS A 72 25.58 -31.82 13.89
N LEU A 73 25.79 -30.93 14.88
CA LEU A 73 26.27 -31.33 16.21
C LEU A 73 25.20 -31.97 17.11
N SER A 74 23.91 -31.79 16.84
CA SER A 74 22.83 -32.29 17.71
C SER A 74 21.65 -32.81 16.91
N LYS A 75 21.16 -33.99 17.30
CA LYS A 75 19.97 -34.61 16.72
C LYS A 75 18.70 -33.81 17.02
N GLU A 76 18.64 -33.19 18.20
CA GLU A 76 17.53 -32.34 18.62
C GLU A 76 17.43 -31.08 17.76
N VAL A 77 18.57 -30.48 17.39
CA VAL A 77 18.63 -29.35 16.45
C VAL A 77 18.12 -29.78 15.07
N GLN A 78 18.61 -30.90 14.55
CA GLN A 78 18.17 -31.43 13.25
C GLN A 78 16.67 -31.74 13.24
N MET A 79 16.16 -32.34 14.31
CA MET A 79 14.74 -32.64 14.45
C MET A 79 13.90 -31.36 14.51
N GLY A 80 14.32 -30.37 15.30
CA GLY A 80 13.63 -29.08 15.37
C GLY A 80 13.53 -28.37 14.03
N TYR A 81 14.61 -28.43 13.23
CA TYR A 81 14.62 -27.88 11.88
C TYR A 81 13.65 -28.59 10.94
N LEU A 82 13.67 -29.93 10.89
CA LEU A 82 12.78 -30.68 9.99
C LEU A 82 11.30 -30.50 10.37
N VAL A 83 10.99 -30.44 11.67
CA VAL A 83 9.62 -30.13 12.15
C VAL A 83 9.20 -28.73 11.70
N ALA A 84 10.10 -27.75 11.74
CA ALA A 84 9.80 -26.42 11.21
C ALA A 84 9.52 -26.45 9.71
N VAL A 85 10.30 -27.21 8.93
CA VAL A 85 10.09 -27.35 7.47
C VAL A 85 8.71 -27.96 7.17
N ASP A 86 8.28 -28.97 7.94
CA ASP A 86 6.95 -29.56 7.82
C ASP A 86 5.82 -28.55 8.13
N ASP A 87 5.96 -27.80 9.23
CA ASP A 87 5.00 -26.76 9.63
C ASP A 87 4.94 -25.62 8.59
N LEU A 88 6.09 -25.22 8.03
CA LEU A 88 6.25 -24.14 7.04
C LEU A 88 5.48 -24.39 5.74
N ARG A 89 5.19 -25.65 5.39
CA ARG A 89 4.41 -25.99 4.19
C ARG A 89 3.03 -25.32 4.17
N SER A 90 2.44 -25.08 5.34
CA SER A 90 1.07 -24.58 5.47
C SER A 90 0.98 -23.21 6.14
N VAL A 91 2.09 -22.48 6.18
CA VAL A 91 2.21 -21.19 6.89
C VAL A 91 1.22 -20.16 6.36
N THR A 92 0.49 -19.53 7.27
CA THR A 92 -0.47 -18.44 7.00
C THR A 92 0.24 -17.09 6.98
N LEU A 93 -0.37 -16.08 6.35
CA LEU A 93 0.20 -14.74 6.29
C LEU A 93 0.30 -14.07 7.66
N ASP A 94 -0.65 -14.33 8.57
CA ASP A 94 -0.58 -13.88 9.97
C ASP A 94 0.63 -14.50 10.70
N GLN A 95 0.87 -15.80 10.52
CA GLN A 95 2.03 -16.49 11.12
C GLN A 95 3.36 -15.87 10.66
N VAL A 96 3.47 -15.43 9.41
CA VAL A 96 4.68 -14.79 8.87
C VAL A 96 5.05 -13.51 9.63
N HIS A 97 4.06 -12.74 10.10
CA HIS A 97 4.33 -11.59 10.96
C HIS A 97 5.03 -12.03 12.26
N TYR A 98 4.48 -13.00 12.99
CA TYR A 98 5.09 -13.47 14.25
C TYR A 98 6.43 -14.16 14.02
N MET A 99 6.58 -14.89 12.92
CA MET A 99 7.86 -15.47 12.52
C MET A 99 8.91 -14.39 12.26
N SER A 100 8.53 -13.24 11.68
CA SER A 100 9.45 -12.12 11.49
C SER A 100 9.89 -11.50 12.82
N LEU A 101 8.99 -11.39 13.80
CA LEU A 101 9.34 -10.94 15.16
C LEU A 101 10.29 -11.94 15.84
N TRP A 102 10.04 -13.24 15.66
CA TRP A 102 10.88 -14.28 16.23
C TRP A 102 12.28 -14.32 15.59
N ALA A 103 12.34 -14.21 14.26
CA ALA A 103 13.58 -14.16 13.49
C ALA A 103 14.43 -12.91 13.77
N THR A 104 13.83 -11.85 14.32
CA THR A 104 14.51 -10.61 14.75
C THR A 104 14.82 -10.58 16.25
N GLY A 105 14.66 -11.71 16.94
CA GLY A 105 15.09 -11.91 18.32
C GLY A 105 14.02 -11.70 19.40
N GLN A 106 12.74 -11.55 19.04
CA GLN A 106 11.66 -11.51 20.01
C GLN A 106 11.23 -12.95 20.37
N ASN A 107 11.62 -13.42 21.56
CA ASN A 107 11.39 -14.79 22.01
C ASN A 107 10.28 -14.90 23.08
N ASP A 108 9.28 -14.01 23.04
CA ASP A 108 8.12 -14.11 23.94
C ASP A 108 7.34 -15.40 23.63
N ASP A 109 6.87 -16.11 24.66
CA ASP A 109 6.09 -17.35 24.52
C ASP A 109 4.87 -17.13 23.62
N THR A 110 4.26 -15.95 23.67
CA THR A 110 3.12 -15.58 22.80
C THR A 110 3.53 -15.52 21.33
N ILE A 111 4.69 -14.91 21.03
CA ILE A 111 5.24 -14.80 19.67
C ILE A 111 5.62 -16.19 19.15
N VAL A 112 6.31 -16.99 19.96
CA VAL A 112 6.71 -18.35 19.58
C VAL A 112 5.48 -19.22 19.31
N SER A 113 4.45 -19.15 20.17
CA SER A 113 3.22 -19.92 20.01
C SER A 113 2.43 -19.57 18.74
N ARG A 114 2.47 -18.29 18.32
CA ARG A 114 1.81 -17.83 17.09
C ARG A 114 2.67 -18.02 15.85
N ALA A 115 3.99 -18.00 15.97
CA ALA A 115 4.92 -18.22 14.86
C ALA A 115 5.08 -19.71 14.52
N ALA A 116 4.97 -20.59 15.51
CA ALA A 116 5.12 -22.02 15.33
C ALA A 116 3.88 -22.68 14.74
N GLY A 117 4.06 -23.80 14.05
CA GLY A 117 2.94 -24.60 13.54
C GLY A 117 2.45 -25.64 14.54
N ASN A 118 1.55 -26.50 14.07
CA ASN A 118 0.88 -27.48 14.92
C ASN A 118 1.85 -28.57 15.41
N ALA A 119 2.87 -28.92 14.61
CA ALA A 119 3.81 -29.99 14.95
C ALA A 119 4.80 -29.56 16.04
N PHE A 120 5.14 -28.27 16.12
CA PHE A 120 6.10 -27.73 17.08
C PHE A 120 5.89 -28.21 18.53
N SER A 121 4.69 -28.02 19.09
CA SER A 121 4.40 -28.36 20.50
C SER A 121 4.50 -29.86 20.78
N VAL A 122 4.09 -30.68 19.81
CA VAL A 122 4.10 -32.15 19.90
C VAL A 122 5.53 -32.67 19.99
N TYR A 123 6.40 -32.22 19.08
CA TYR A 123 7.80 -32.65 19.05
C TYR A 123 8.65 -31.99 20.13
N LEU A 124 8.31 -30.77 20.55
CA LEU A 124 8.96 -30.10 21.68
C LEU A 124 8.79 -30.91 22.98
N ALA A 125 7.59 -31.46 23.22
CA ALA A 125 7.32 -32.28 24.40
C ALA A 125 8.07 -33.63 24.39
N GLN A 126 8.44 -34.12 23.20
CA GLN A 126 9.16 -35.38 23.01
C GLN A 126 10.69 -35.19 22.99
N SER A 127 11.18 -33.95 22.90
CA SER A 127 12.61 -33.65 22.83
C SER A 127 13.29 -33.79 24.20
N THR A 128 14.45 -34.42 24.20
CA THR A 128 15.38 -34.53 25.34
C THR A 128 16.02 -33.19 25.72
N ASP A 129 16.25 -32.31 24.74
CA ASP A 129 16.76 -30.95 24.94
C ASP A 129 15.89 -29.95 24.18
N GLN A 130 14.92 -29.39 24.90
CA GLN A 130 13.97 -28.41 24.36
C GLN A 130 14.66 -27.16 23.83
N LYS A 131 15.75 -26.69 24.46
CA LYS A 131 16.45 -25.47 24.00
C LYS A 131 17.11 -25.70 22.65
N LYS A 132 17.77 -26.86 22.47
CA LYS A 132 18.37 -27.22 21.19
C LYS A 132 17.33 -27.43 20.10
N PHE A 133 16.21 -28.08 20.42
CA PHE A 133 15.09 -28.22 19.50
C PHE A 133 14.55 -26.86 19.03
N VAL A 134 14.27 -25.95 19.97
CA VAL A 134 13.79 -24.60 19.65
C VAL A 134 14.79 -23.83 18.80
N ASN A 135 16.09 -23.95 19.08
CA ASN A 135 17.13 -23.33 18.26
C ASN A 135 17.18 -23.89 16.82
N GLY A 136 16.99 -25.19 16.66
CA GLY A 136 16.86 -25.83 15.34
C GLY A 136 15.65 -25.33 14.57
N TYR A 137 14.49 -25.29 15.22
CA TYR A 137 13.25 -24.77 14.64
C TYR A 137 13.40 -23.30 14.22
N LYS A 138 13.93 -22.47 15.13
CA LYS A 138 14.19 -21.06 14.87
C LYS A 138 15.16 -20.85 13.70
N THR A 139 16.11 -21.75 13.48
CA THR A 139 17.04 -21.67 12.34
C THR A 139 16.30 -21.74 11.00
N ALA A 140 15.37 -22.69 10.84
CA ALA A 140 14.54 -22.78 9.64
C ALA A 140 13.66 -21.53 9.47
N VAL A 141 13.05 -21.05 10.56
CA VAL A 141 12.26 -19.80 10.58
C VAL A 141 13.10 -18.59 10.12
N ILE A 142 14.33 -18.45 10.61
CA ILE A 142 15.25 -17.38 10.20
C ILE A 142 15.57 -17.48 8.70
N GLN A 143 15.87 -18.66 8.18
CA GLN A 143 16.17 -18.86 6.76
C GLN A 143 14.95 -18.57 5.88
N PHE A 144 13.77 -19.00 6.30
CA PHE A 144 12.49 -18.72 5.64
C PHE A 144 12.21 -17.21 5.58
N ILE A 145 12.27 -16.51 6.71
CA ILE A 145 12.05 -15.05 6.75
C ILE A 145 13.15 -14.30 5.98
N ARG A 146 14.40 -14.77 6.01
CA ARG A 146 15.49 -14.17 5.22
C ARG A 146 15.23 -14.28 3.72
N ALA A 147 14.66 -15.40 3.25
CA ALA A 147 14.31 -15.58 1.84
C ALA A 147 13.22 -14.60 1.36
N ILE A 148 12.31 -14.22 2.25
CA ILE A 148 11.17 -13.35 1.92
C ILE A 148 11.50 -11.88 2.16
N ALA A 149 11.90 -11.54 3.39
CA ALA A 149 12.06 -10.16 3.88
C ALA A 149 13.52 -9.75 4.14
N GLY A 150 14.49 -10.63 3.85
CA GLY A 150 15.91 -10.29 3.93
C GLY A 150 16.37 -9.37 2.79
N GLU A 151 17.64 -8.94 2.85
CA GLU A 151 18.23 -7.99 1.89
C GLU A 151 18.18 -8.45 0.43
N ASN A 152 18.35 -9.74 0.19
CA ASN A 152 18.21 -10.36 -1.13
C ASN A 152 16.88 -11.11 -1.30
N GLY A 153 15.93 -10.86 -0.39
CA GLY A 153 14.65 -11.52 -0.35
C GLY A 153 13.67 -11.00 -1.40
N VAL A 154 12.54 -11.71 -1.51
CA VAL A 154 11.45 -11.41 -2.45
C VAL A 154 10.95 -9.97 -2.29
N VAL A 155 10.64 -9.54 -1.07
CA VAL A 155 10.08 -8.21 -0.78
C VAL A 155 11.05 -7.09 -1.18
N ALA A 156 12.35 -7.26 -0.90
CA ALA A 156 13.37 -6.28 -1.26
C ALA A 156 13.50 -6.15 -2.79
N LYS A 157 13.45 -7.27 -3.52
CA LYS A 157 13.48 -7.28 -5.00
C LYS A 157 12.27 -6.56 -5.59
N ILE A 158 11.07 -6.89 -5.15
CA ILE A 158 9.82 -6.26 -5.63
C ILE A 158 9.83 -4.76 -5.31
N THR A 159 10.18 -4.40 -4.06
CA THR A 159 10.26 -3.00 -3.66
C THR A 159 11.24 -2.24 -4.53
N SER A 160 12.43 -2.79 -4.76
CA SER A 160 13.42 -2.15 -5.64
C SER A 160 12.90 -1.98 -7.06
N ALA A 161 12.10 -2.93 -7.57
CA ALA A 161 11.54 -2.82 -8.92
C ALA A 161 10.52 -1.69 -8.99
N PHE A 162 9.59 -1.59 -8.04
CA PHE A 162 8.62 -0.49 -7.96
C PHE A 162 9.29 0.88 -7.77
N GLN A 163 10.32 0.96 -6.93
CA GLN A 163 11.04 2.21 -6.68
C GLN A 163 11.87 2.71 -7.88
N LYS A 164 12.25 1.80 -8.79
CA LYS A 164 13.00 2.14 -10.02
C LYS A 164 12.10 2.61 -11.16
N LEU A 165 10.79 2.40 -11.07
CA LEU A 165 9.86 2.80 -12.13
C LEU A 165 9.92 4.30 -12.37
N SER A 166 10.04 4.68 -13.64
CA SER A 166 9.80 6.07 -14.02
C SER A 166 8.32 6.40 -13.92
N PHE A 167 7.98 7.70 -13.90
CA PHE A 167 6.57 8.11 -13.90
C PHE A 167 5.80 7.57 -15.12
N ALA A 168 6.44 7.56 -16.30
CA ALA A 168 5.83 7.04 -17.53
C ALA A 168 5.58 5.52 -17.45
N ASP A 169 6.50 4.77 -16.82
CA ASP A 169 6.31 3.34 -16.62
C ASP A 169 5.19 3.06 -15.61
N ALA A 170 5.11 3.85 -14.53
CA ALA A 170 4.03 3.76 -13.55
C ALA A 170 2.67 4.11 -14.17
N GLU A 171 2.61 5.11 -15.04
CA GLU A 171 1.41 5.47 -15.80
C GLU A 171 0.97 4.33 -16.73
N LYS A 172 1.91 3.75 -17.50
CA LYS A 172 1.61 2.60 -18.35
C LYS A 172 1.12 1.41 -17.54
N LEU A 173 1.81 1.10 -16.44
CA LEU A 173 1.43 0.04 -15.51
C LEU A 173 0.01 0.24 -14.98
N ALA A 174 -0.34 1.45 -14.51
CA ALA A 174 -1.68 1.71 -13.99
C ALA A 174 -2.77 1.55 -15.06
N ASN A 175 -2.50 1.98 -16.30
CA ASN A 175 -3.42 1.82 -17.43
C ASN A 175 -3.65 0.35 -17.78
N ASP A 176 -2.57 -0.39 -17.99
CA ASP A 176 -2.62 -1.79 -18.42
C ASP A 176 -3.20 -2.69 -17.31
N TRP A 177 -2.83 -2.42 -16.05
CA TRP A 177 -3.34 -3.15 -14.89
C TRP A 177 -4.85 -2.94 -14.71
N PHE A 178 -5.30 -1.69 -14.71
CA PHE A 178 -6.72 -1.39 -14.61
C PHE A 178 -7.51 -1.98 -15.79
N GLY A 179 -6.94 -1.95 -17.01
CA GLY A 179 -7.53 -2.58 -18.19
C GLY A 179 -7.74 -4.08 -18.02
N SER A 180 -6.75 -4.78 -17.46
CA SER A 180 -6.84 -6.22 -17.13
C SER A 180 -8.00 -6.48 -16.16
N VAL A 181 -8.04 -5.75 -15.04
CA VAL A 181 -9.06 -5.94 -13.99
C VAL A 181 -10.46 -5.57 -14.48
N ASN A 182 -10.59 -4.45 -15.19
CA ASN A 182 -11.87 -4.02 -15.76
C ASN A 182 -12.35 -4.95 -16.88
N GLY A 183 -11.47 -5.75 -17.49
CA GLY A 183 -11.83 -6.76 -18.49
C GLY A 183 -12.86 -7.77 -17.95
N TYR A 184 -12.69 -8.24 -16.72
CA TYR A 184 -13.63 -9.13 -16.05
C TYR A 184 -14.65 -8.39 -15.17
N MET A 185 -14.30 -7.27 -14.53
CA MET A 185 -15.26 -6.50 -13.72
C MET A 185 -16.31 -5.77 -14.57
N ARG A 186 -15.94 -5.20 -15.72
CA ARG A 186 -16.79 -4.39 -16.64
C ARG A 186 -17.75 -3.43 -15.94
N GLY A 187 -17.21 -2.57 -15.07
CA GLY A 187 -18.00 -1.59 -14.33
C GLY A 187 -18.87 -2.16 -13.18
N ALA A 188 -18.77 -3.45 -12.86
CA ALA A 188 -19.44 -4.00 -11.69
C ALA A 188 -18.90 -3.39 -10.39
N SER A 189 -19.77 -3.16 -9.41
CA SER A 189 -19.33 -2.63 -8.12
C SER A 189 -18.46 -3.66 -7.38
N PRO A 190 -17.29 -3.27 -6.84
CA PRO A 190 -16.50 -4.14 -5.96
C PRO A 190 -17.15 -4.36 -4.59
N PHE A 191 -18.15 -3.53 -4.25
CA PHE A 191 -18.88 -3.56 -2.97
C PHE A 191 -20.11 -4.47 -3.00
N ARG A 192 -20.41 -5.09 -4.15
CA ARG A 192 -21.52 -6.05 -4.25
C ARG A 192 -21.04 -7.44 -3.87
N LYS A 193 -21.92 -8.22 -3.26
CA LYS A 193 -21.71 -9.65 -3.05
C LYS A 193 -22.12 -10.43 -4.31
N ILE A 194 -21.44 -11.53 -4.60
CA ILE A 194 -21.89 -12.52 -5.59
C ILE A 194 -23.08 -13.27 -4.98
N THR A 195 -24.25 -13.20 -5.62
CA THR A 195 -25.50 -13.78 -5.11
C THR A 195 -26.07 -14.78 -6.10
N ASP A 196 -26.42 -15.96 -5.59
CA ASP A 196 -26.88 -17.14 -6.32
C ASP A 196 -25.82 -17.79 -7.22
N GLY A 197 -25.68 -19.11 -7.11
CA GLY A 197 -24.56 -19.85 -7.67
C GLY A 197 -24.46 -19.75 -9.19
N THR A 198 -23.62 -18.82 -9.68
CA THR A 198 -23.13 -18.74 -11.08
C THR A 198 -24.18 -18.79 -12.19
N ASP A 199 -25.48 -18.61 -11.90
CA ASP A 199 -26.53 -18.61 -12.93
C ASP A 199 -26.59 -17.28 -13.70
N ASP A 200 -25.98 -16.21 -13.17
CA ASP A 200 -25.79 -14.93 -13.87
C ASP A 200 -24.44 -14.95 -14.64
N PRO A 201 -24.45 -14.80 -15.98
CA PRO A 201 -23.22 -14.70 -16.79
C PRO A 201 -22.26 -13.58 -16.36
N VAL A 202 -22.76 -12.53 -15.69
CA VAL A 202 -21.92 -11.47 -15.13
C VAL A 202 -21.14 -12.00 -13.92
N ASP A 203 -21.78 -12.76 -13.04
CA ASP A 203 -21.16 -13.32 -11.83
C ASP A 203 -20.17 -14.41 -12.21
N GLU A 204 -20.51 -15.29 -13.16
CA GLU A 204 -19.60 -16.31 -13.67
C GLU A 204 -18.30 -15.70 -14.22
N ARG A 205 -18.41 -14.63 -15.02
CA ARG A 205 -17.24 -13.92 -15.57
C ARG A 205 -16.35 -13.33 -14.48
N ILE A 206 -16.94 -12.69 -13.47
CA ILE A 206 -16.17 -12.10 -12.38
C ILE A 206 -15.51 -13.20 -11.55
N VAL A 207 -16.23 -14.24 -11.18
CA VAL A 207 -15.71 -15.38 -10.43
C VAL A 207 -14.51 -16.00 -11.15
N GLN A 208 -14.64 -16.25 -12.46
CA GLN A 208 -13.54 -16.76 -13.28
C GLN A 208 -12.35 -15.79 -13.28
N GLY A 209 -12.59 -14.49 -13.49
CA GLY A 209 -11.53 -13.48 -13.45
C GLY A 209 -10.81 -13.36 -12.11
N LEU A 210 -11.54 -13.52 -10.99
CA LEU A 210 -10.96 -13.53 -9.64
C LEU A 210 -10.09 -14.78 -9.42
N PHE A 211 -10.53 -15.95 -9.88
CA PHE A 211 -9.68 -17.15 -9.85
C PHE A 211 -8.48 -17.03 -10.76
N ASP A 212 -8.62 -16.38 -11.93
CA ASP A 212 -7.49 -16.13 -12.82
C ASP A 212 -6.48 -15.16 -12.18
N GLU A 213 -6.92 -14.14 -11.43
CA GLU A 213 -6.02 -13.28 -10.64
C GLU A 213 -5.26 -14.04 -9.56
N ILE A 214 -5.93 -14.95 -8.85
CA ILE A 214 -5.28 -15.77 -7.82
C ILE A 214 -4.21 -16.68 -8.46
N ASN A 215 -4.53 -17.31 -9.59
CA ASN A 215 -3.66 -18.34 -10.18
C ASN A 215 -2.58 -17.78 -11.11
N ASN A 216 -2.87 -16.69 -11.82
CA ASN A 216 -2.06 -16.12 -12.91
C ASN A 216 -2.20 -14.59 -12.94
N GLY A 217 -2.08 -13.96 -11.77
CA GLY A 217 -2.37 -12.55 -11.62
C GLY A 217 -1.44 -11.59 -12.36
N TYR A 218 -1.80 -10.31 -12.30
CA TYR A 218 -1.16 -9.29 -13.12
C TYR A 218 0.34 -9.14 -12.82
N LEU A 219 0.74 -9.11 -11.55
CA LEU A 219 2.14 -8.94 -11.14
C LEU A 219 2.99 -10.19 -11.38
N THR A 220 2.37 -11.38 -11.40
CA THR A 220 3.04 -12.66 -11.66
C THR A 220 3.26 -12.94 -13.15
N THR A 221 2.39 -12.42 -14.02
CA THR A 221 2.40 -12.75 -15.46
C THR A 221 2.87 -11.64 -16.38
N HIS A 222 2.61 -10.37 -16.05
CA HIS A 222 2.91 -9.27 -16.95
C HIS A 222 4.33 -8.77 -16.74
N SER A 223 5.04 -8.56 -17.84
CA SER A 223 6.41 -8.03 -17.83
C SER A 223 6.42 -6.51 -17.68
N PHE A 224 7.29 -5.99 -16.80
CA PHE A 224 7.40 -4.55 -16.54
C PHE A 224 8.83 -4.03 -16.77
N GLY A 225 8.92 -2.76 -17.17
CA GLY A 225 10.19 -2.07 -17.38
C GLY A 225 11.03 -2.62 -18.53
N ASP A 226 12.28 -2.16 -18.58
CA ASP A 226 13.25 -2.51 -19.62
C ASP A 226 13.68 -3.98 -19.56
N ASP A 227 13.67 -4.58 -18.37
CA ASP A 227 14.12 -5.95 -18.13
C ASP A 227 13.11 -7.01 -18.61
N GLN A 228 11.89 -6.61 -19.00
CA GLN A 228 10.83 -7.48 -19.55
C GLN A 228 10.52 -8.72 -18.69
N MET A 229 10.70 -8.62 -17.37
CA MET A 229 10.39 -9.70 -16.42
C MET A 229 9.15 -9.36 -15.59
N PRO A 230 8.34 -10.36 -15.20
CA PRO A 230 7.29 -10.14 -14.22
C PRO A 230 7.85 -9.76 -12.84
N LEU A 231 7.12 -8.92 -12.11
CA LEU A 231 7.55 -8.42 -10.79
C LEU A 231 7.54 -9.52 -9.72
N LEU A 232 6.55 -10.41 -9.78
CA LEU A 232 6.34 -11.53 -8.85
C LEU A 232 6.59 -12.91 -9.49
N GLY A 233 7.16 -12.97 -10.69
CA GLY A 233 7.32 -14.21 -11.47
C GLY A 233 7.95 -15.39 -10.69
N ASN A 234 7.83 -16.60 -11.22
CA ASN A 234 8.14 -17.85 -10.50
C ASN A 234 9.47 -17.80 -9.73
N TYR A 235 9.36 -17.75 -8.40
CA TYR A 235 10.49 -17.66 -7.48
C TYR A 235 11.12 -19.04 -7.29
N ILE A 236 12.45 -19.06 -7.37
CA ILE A 236 13.27 -20.23 -7.08
C ILE A 236 14.26 -19.85 -6.00
N TYR A 237 14.05 -20.36 -4.79
CA TYR A 237 15.00 -20.23 -3.69
C TYR A 237 16.32 -20.93 -4.01
N SER A 238 17.43 -20.25 -3.76
CA SER A 238 18.79 -20.75 -3.98
C SER A 238 19.71 -20.51 -2.78
N GLY A 239 19.14 -20.21 -1.61
CA GLY A 239 19.89 -20.00 -0.37
C GLY A 239 20.17 -21.29 0.40
N ASP A 240 20.49 -21.15 1.68
CA ASP A 240 20.81 -22.26 2.56
C ASP A 240 19.59 -23.15 2.81
N ASP A 241 19.74 -24.45 2.57
CA ASP A 241 18.76 -25.47 2.90
C ASP A 241 19.46 -26.69 3.54
N PHE A 242 19.10 -27.00 4.78
CA PHE A 242 19.67 -28.10 5.55
C PHE A 242 18.81 -29.37 5.56
N SER A 243 17.68 -29.37 4.84
CA SER A 243 16.70 -30.47 4.87
C SER A 243 17.32 -31.82 4.50
N ASP A 244 18.17 -31.83 3.47
CA ASP A 244 18.87 -33.04 2.99
C ASP A 244 20.18 -33.34 3.75
N GLN A 245 20.53 -32.52 4.74
CA GLN A 245 21.83 -32.59 5.42
C GLN A 245 21.78 -33.25 6.81
N THR A 246 20.69 -33.96 7.11
CA THR A 246 20.48 -34.60 8.40
C THR A 246 21.06 -36.01 8.47
N ASP A 247 21.56 -36.38 9.66
CA ASP A 247 22.07 -37.72 9.97
C ASP A 247 21.07 -38.48 10.88
N LEU A 248 19.78 -38.15 10.77
CA LEU A 248 18.73 -38.72 11.60
C LEU A 248 18.30 -40.11 11.09
N PRO A 249 18.08 -41.09 11.98
CA PRO A 249 17.49 -42.37 11.58
C PRO A 249 16.08 -42.17 11.02
N ALA A 250 15.73 -42.89 9.95
CA ALA A 250 14.42 -42.79 9.29
C ALA A 250 13.23 -42.95 10.26
N MET A 251 13.36 -43.75 11.31
CA MET A 251 12.30 -43.91 12.33
C MET A 251 11.96 -42.61 13.09
N MET A 252 12.88 -41.63 13.13
CA MET A 252 12.64 -40.32 13.78
C MET A 252 11.98 -39.32 12.83
N THR A 253 12.09 -39.52 11.52
CA THR A 253 11.57 -38.61 10.48
C THR A 253 10.38 -39.18 9.72
N GLN A 254 10.00 -40.44 9.96
CA GLN A 254 8.96 -41.16 9.22
C GLN A 254 7.57 -40.50 9.24
N SER A 255 7.28 -39.71 10.26
CA SER A 255 6.04 -38.95 10.41
C SER A 255 6.08 -37.54 9.82
N LEU A 256 7.25 -37.07 9.40
CA LEU A 256 7.43 -35.79 8.72
C LEU A 256 7.28 -35.97 7.22
N THR A 257 6.77 -34.95 6.55
CA THR A 257 6.67 -34.97 5.09
C THR A 257 8.04 -34.82 4.44
N ASP A 258 8.21 -35.45 3.27
CA ASP A 258 9.43 -35.36 2.46
C ASP A 258 9.42 -34.05 1.67
N ILE A 259 9.54 -32.93 2.40
CA ILE A 259 9.55 -31.59 1.83
C ILE A 259 10.82 -30.86 2.28
N SER A 260 11.42 -30.09 1.38
CA SER A 260 12.60 -29.28 1.68
C SER A 260 12.20 -27.86 2.10
N LEU A 261 13.09 -27.16 2.81
CA LEU A 261 12.90 -25.73 3.12
C LEU A 261 12.75 -24.91 1.84
N SER A 262 13.55 -25.23 0.82
CA SER A 262 13.49 -24.57 -0.50
C SER A 262 12.11 -24.71 -1.13
N GLU A 263 11.54 -25.91 -1.08
CA GLU A 263 10.20 -26.18 -1.58
C GLU A 263 9.13 -25.45 -0.76
N ALA A 264 9.22 -25.46 0.57
CA ALA A 264 8.29 -24.72 1.43
C ALA A 264 8.33 -23.21 1.17
N ILE A 265 9.52 -22.63 0.97
CA ILE A 265 9.68 -21.21 0.60
C ILE A 265 9.03 -20.95 -0.76
N ASN A 266 9.33 -21.77 -1.77
CA ASN A 266 8.77 -21.59 -3.12
C ASN A 266 7.24 -21.72 -3.12
N LEU A 267 6.68 -22.69 -2.39
CA LEU A 267 5.24 -22.86 -2.24
C LEU A 267 4.56 -21.67 -1.57
N PHE A 268 5.19 -21.09 -0.55
CA PHE A 268 4.66 -19.89 0.10
C PHE A 268 4.72 -18.67 -0.81
N VAL A 269 5.88 -18.43 -1.44
CA VAL A 269 6.12 -17.23 -2.27
C VAL A 269 5.26 -17.25 -3.54
N ASN A 270 5.25 -18.38 -4.26
CA ASN A 270 4.52 -18.53 -5.53
C ASN A 270 3.03 -18.88 -5.34
N GLY A 271 2.60 -19.13 -4.11
CA GLY A 271 1.20 -19.34 -3.74
C GLY A 271 0.69 -18.17 -2.91
N ARG A 272 0.48 -18.40 -1.62
CA ARG A 272 -0.20 -17.46 -0.71
C ARG A 272 0.30 -16.01 -0.77
N PHE A 273 1.61 -15.80 -0.91
CA PHE A 273 2.17 -14.45 -0.97
C PHE A 273 1.80 -13.72 -2.27
N SER A 274 2.00 -14.35 -3.43
CA SER A 274 1.64 -13.76 -4.71
C SER A 274 0.13 -13.66 -4.89
N GLU A 275 -0.63 -14.70 -4.53
CA GLU A 275 -2.10 -14.75 -4.62
C GLU A 275 -2.76 -13.55 -3.93
N VAL A 276 -2.29 -13.21 -2.73
CA VAL A 276 -2.84 -12.07 -1.96
C VAL A 276 -2.48 -10.73 -2.56
N LEU A 277 -1.23 -10.57 -3.02
CA LEU A 277 -0.81 -9.31 -3.64
C LEU A 277 -1.52 -9.09 -4.97
N ASP A 278 -1.59 -10.09 -5.84
CA ASP A 278 -2.30 -10.02 -7.11
C ASP A 278 -3.78 -9.70 -6.87
N LEU A 279 -4.49 -10.52 -6.09
CA LEU A 279 -5.93 -10.31 -5.86
C LEU A 279 -6.24 -8.96 -5.22
N LEU A 280 -5.60 -8.63 -4.09
CA LEU A 280 -5.96 -7.44 -3.31
C LEU A 280 -5.44 -6.16 -3.96
N CYS A 281 -4.23 -6.12 -4.52
CA CYS A 281 -3.75 -4.90 -5.17
C CYS A 281 -4.49 -4.61 -6.48
N SER A 282 -4.84 -5.63 -7.26
CA SER A 282 -5.68 -5.49 -8.46
C SER A 282 -7.05 -4.89 -8.13
N LEU A 283 -7.73 -5.45 -7.13
CA LEU A 283 -9.03 -4.95 -6.71
C LEU A 283 -8.93 -3.62 -5.95
N GLY A 284 -7.82 -3.35 -5.28
CA GLY A 284 -7.52 -2.06 -4.67
C GLY A 284 -7.45 -0.94 -5.71
N LEU A 285 -6.72 -1.15 -6.81
CA LEU A 285 -6.69 -0.22 -7.94
C LEU A 285 -8.09 -0.02 -8.53
N TYR A 286 -8.81 -1.11 -8.79
CA TYR A 286 -10.16 -1.02 -9.34
C TYR A 286 -11.13 -0.26 -8.43
N THR A 287 -11.06 -0.52 -7.13
CA THR A 287 -11.89 0.12 -6.10
C THR A 287 -11.57 1.60 -5.97
N PHE A 288 -10.27 1.96 -5.99
CA PHE A 288 -9.85 3.36 -6.00
C PHE A 288 -10.49 4.12 -7.15
N VAL A 289 -10.43 3.55 -8.35
CA VAL A 289 -11.01 4.15 -9.55
C VAL A 289 -12.55 4.20 -9.46
N TYR A 290 -13.19 3.08 -9.10
CA TYR A 290 -14.65 2.98 -9.02
C TYR A 290 -15.24 3.96 -8.01
N GLN A 291 -14.64 4.08 -6.82
CA GLN A 291 -15.18 4.88 -5.71
C GLN A 291 -14.77 6.36 -5.76
N PHE A 292 -13.52 6.65 -6.13
CA PHE A 292 -12.96 8.00 -5.99
C PHE A 292 -12.76 8.72 -7.32
N VAL A 293 -12.52 7.97 -8.40
CA VAL A 293 -12.27 8.52 -9.73
C VAL A 293 -13.52 8.31 -10.60
N ASN A 294 -14.64 8.90 -10.18
CA ASN A 294 -15.90 8.83 -10.93
C ASN A 294 -16.68 10.15 -10.92
N ALA A 295 -17.61 10.28 -11.87
CA ALA A 295 -18.42 11.48 -12.06
C ALA A 295 -19.26 11.87 -10.84
N GLY A 296 -19.67 10.89 -10.03
CA GLY A 296 -20.44 11.10 -8.80
C GLY A 296 -19.61 11.64 -7.63
N GLN A 297 -18.27 11.52 -7.67
CA GLN A 297 -17.39 11.96 -6.60
C GLN A 297 -16.94 13.41 -6.79
N ALA A 298 -17.80 14.34 -6.39
CA ALA A 298 -17.59 15.77 -6.54
C ALA A 298 -16.44 16.36 -5.69
N ASP A 299 -15.92 15.61 -4.71
CA ASP A 299 -14.82 16.06 -3.86
C ASP A 299 -13.44 15.98 -4.55
N LEU A 300 -13.31 15.17 -5.60
CA LEU A 300 -12.07 15.01 -6.34
C LEU A 300 -11.54 16.34 -6.91
N VAL A 301 -12.43 17.25 -7.33
CA VAL A 301 -12.05 18.56 -7.90
C VAL A 301 -11.35 19.48 -6.88
N GLY A 302 -11.68 19.31 -5.60
CA GLY A 302 -11.13 20.07 -4.47
C GLY A 302 -9.91 19.44 -3.80
N MET A 303 -9.57 18.22 -4.20
CA MET A 303 -8.54 17.42 -3.57
C MET A 303 -7.10 17.75 -4.01
N PRO A 304 -6.80 18.09 -5.28
CA PRO A 304 -5.45 18.48 -5.68
C PRO A 304 -4.91 19.65 -4.89
N VAL A 305 -3.70 19.46 -4.36
CA VAL A 305 -3.06 20.36 -3.38
C VAL A 305 -2.22 21.46 -4.02
N THR A 306 -2.27 21.57 -5.35
CA THR A 306 -1.50 22.54 -6.13
C THR A 306 -2.37 23.14 -7.24
N THR A 307 -2.04 24.37 -7.64
CA THR A 307 -2.56 25.02 -8.84
C THR A 307 -1.56 25.02 -10.00
N ALA A 308 -0.40 24.37 -9.82
CA ALA A 308 0.62 24.28 -10.87
C ALA A 308 0.06 23.56 -12.10
N THR A 309 0.39 24.06 -13.28
CA THR A 309 0.04 23.43 -14.57
C THR A 309 1.22 22.66 -15.18
N ASP A 310 2.42 22.88 -14.67
CA ASP A 310 3.63 22.17 -15.08
C ASP A 310 3.63 20.74 -14.53
N MET A 311 3.78 19.76 -15.43
CA MET A 311 3.72 18.34 -15.10
C MET A 311 4.74 17.94 -14.03
N GLN A 312 6.00 18.39 -14.14
CA GLN A 312 7.05 18.03 -13.17
C GLN A 312 6.76 18.60 -11.79
N GLN A 313 6.28 19.83 -11.73
CA GLN A 313 5.89 20.46 -10.47
C GLN A 313 4.67 19.76 -9.85
N VAL A 314 3.68 19.36 -10.65
CA VAL A 314 2.52 18.60 -10.18
C VAL A 314 2.93 17.23 -9.66
N ILE A 315 3.77 16.48 -10.37
CA ILE A 315 4.30 15.19 -9.91
C ILE A 315 4.96 15.35 -8.54
N LYS A 316 5.88 16.32 -8.40
CA LYS A 316 6.61 16.55 -7.15
C LYS A 316 5.67 16.86 -5.99
N ILE A 317 4.72 17.79 -6.18
CA ILE A 317 3.84 18.24 -5.12
C ILE A 317 2.83 17.14 -4.74
N THR A 318 2.22 16.49 -5.73
CA THR A 318 1.24 15.40 -5.52
C THR A 318 1.91 14.23 -4.80
N GLY A 319 3.11 13.83 -5.24
CA GLY A 319 3.89 12.78 -4.58
C GLY A 319 4.24 13.10 -3.13
N SER A 320 4.60 14.35 -2.82
CA SER A 320 4.91 14.75 -1.43
C SER A 320 3.71 14.78 -0.47
N GLN A 321 2.48 14.79 -0.99
CA GLN A 321 1.25 14.88 -0.19
C GLN A 321 0.37 13.63 -0.34
N LEU A 322 0.92 12.55 -0.91
CA LEU A 322 0.15 11.36 -1.26
C LEU A 322 -0.50 10.70 -0.04
N THR A 323 0.17 10.69 1.12
CA THR A 323 -0.38 10.19 2.38
C THR A 323 -1.59 10.99 2.85
N ASP A 324 -1.50 12.33 2.89
CA ASP A 324 -2.63 13.21 3.25
C ASP A 324 -3.81 13.02 2.29
N ILE A 325 -3.50 12.77 1.02
CA ILE A 325 -4.47 12.48 -0.03
C ILE A 325 -5.20 11.16 0.26
N PHE A 326 -4.47 10.09 0.59
CA PHE A 326 -5.03 8.78 0.91
C PHE A 326 -5.91 8.84 2.17
N GLU A 327 -5.49 9.57 3.19
CA GLU A 327 -6.27 9.79 4.41
C GLU A 327 -7.59 10.52 4.10
N ARG A 328 -7.58 11.53 3.22
CA ARG A 328 -8.79 12.26 2.83
C ARG A 328 -9.79 11.40 2.07
N PHE A 329 -9.31 10.46 1.27
CA PHE A 329 -10.16 9.48 0.62
C PHE A 329 -10.52 8.30 1.51
N SER A 330 -9.92 8.20 2.70
CA SER A 330 -10.11 7.06 3.59
C SER A 330 -9.81 5.75 2.86
N LEU A 331 -8.72 5.73 2.08
CA LEU A 331 -8.28 4.50 1.43
C LEU A 331 -7.88 3.48 2.49
N PRO A 332 -8.18 2.18 2.30
CA PRO A 332 -7.71 1.13 3.19
C PRO A 332 -6.20 1.19 3.37
N VAL A 333 -5.75 1.24 4.63
CA VAL A 333 -4.33 1.36 4.99
C VAL A 333 -3.69 -0.01 5.03
N THR A 334 -4.46 -1.04 5.40
CA THR A 334 -4.00 -2.42 5.50
C THR A 334 -4.66 -3.33 4.47
N LEU A 335 -3.99 -4.43 4.14
CA LEU A 335 -4.57 -5.48 3.29
C LEU A 335 -5.81 -6.13 3.93
N ALA A 336 -5.84 -6.23 5.27
CA ALA A 336 -7.00 -6.76 6.00
C ALA A 336 -8.22 -5.84 5.88
N GLU A 337 -8.04 -4.52 6.00
CA GLU A 337 -9.09 -3.52 5.77
C GLU A 337 -9.57 -3.56 4.32
N LEU A 338 -8.64 -3.62 3.36
CA LEU A 338 -8.98 -3.71 1.94
C LEU A 338 -9.80 -4.97 1.65
N ALA A 339 -9.38 -6.13 2.16
CA ALA A 339 -10.14 -7.36 2.01
C ALA A 339 -11.54 -7.26 2.64
N ALA A 340 -11.66 -6.66 3.82
CA ALA A 340 -12.94 -6.48 4.50
C ALA A 340 -13.92 -5.61 3.69
N ASP A 341 -13.42 -4.60 2.98
CA ASP A 341 -14.21 -3.69 2.15
C ASP A 341 -14.61 -4.28 0.78
N LEU A 342 -14.19 -5.51 0.46
CA LEU A 342 -14.44 -6.16 -0.83
C LEU A 342 -15.41 -7.37 -0.73
N PRO A 343 -16.72 -7.17 -0.56
CA PRO A 343 -17.72 -8.25 -0.66
C PRO A 343 -17.68 -9.05 -1.96
N ILE A 344 -17.12 -8.51 -3.05
CA ILE A 344 -17.02 -9.21 -4.34
C ILE A 344 -16.13 -10.46 -4.30
N ILE A 345 -15.17 -10.52 -3.36
CA ILE A 345 -14.30 -11.69 -3.18
C ILE A 345 -14.87 -12.70 -2.16
N ASP A 346 -16.09 -12.48 -1.65
CA ASP A 346 -16.82 -13.52 -0.94
C ASP A 346 -17.46 -14.49 -1.95
N LEU A 347 -16.70 -15.52 -2.32
CA LEU A 347 -17.13 -16.54 -3.28
C LEU A 347 -17.82 -17.72 -2.59
N SER A 348 -18.23 -17.60 -1.33
CA SER A 348 -18.96 -18.66 -0.60
C SER A 348 -20.26 -19.09 -1.30
N ASN A 349 -20.84 -18.21 -2.12
CA ASN A 349 -22.06 -18.45 -2.89
C ASN A 349 -21.80 -18.71 -4.38
N ALA A 350 -20.56 -18.65 -4.86
CA ALA A 350 -20.21 -18.71 -6.29
C ALA A 350 -20.27 -20.14 -6.88
N GLY A 351 -20.88 -21.09 -6.18
CA GLY A 351 -21.14 -22.44 -6.67
C GLY A 351 -21.70 -23.34 -5.59
N THR A 352 -22.30 -24.47 -5.96
CA THR A 352 -22.74 -25.54 -5.03
C THR A 352 -21.54 -26.35 -4.49
N ALA A 353 -20.43 -25.70 -4.18
CA ALA A 353 -19.21 -26.36 -3.77
C ALA A 353 -19.33 -26.89 -2.33
N ARG A 354 -18.79 -28.09 -2.08
CA ARG A 354 -18.77 -28.72 -0.74
C ARG A 354 -17.98 -27.91 0.31
N ASN A 355 -17.19 -26.90 -0.11
CA ASN A 355 -16.26 -26.15 0.74
C ASN A 355 -16.45 -24.62 0.63
N ALA A 356 -17.69 -24.12 0.76
CA ALA A 356 -18.01 -22.68 0.69
C ALA A 356 -17.16 -21.79 1.64
N SER A 357 -16.74 -22.30 2.80
CA SER A 357 -15.88 -21.57 3.74
C SER A 357 -14.47 -21.32 3.20
N GLN A 358 -13.94 -22.20 2.35
CA GLN A 358 -12.61 -22.03 1.74
C GLN A 358 -12.62 -21.00 0.60
N GLN A 359 -13.80 -20.72 0.05
CA GLN A 359 -13.99 -19.76 -1.03
C GLN A 359 -14.40 -18.36 -0.54
N ASN A 360 -14.57 -18.17 0.78
CA ASN A 360 -14.78 -16.84 1.36
C ASN A 360 -13.44 -16.10 1.52
N PHE A 361 -12.87 -15.62 0.40
CA PHE A 361 -11.61 -14.88 0.43
C PHE A 361 -11.72 -13.58 1.24
N GLN A 362 -12.88 -12.93 1.24
CA GLN A 362 -13.12 -11.74 2.07
C GLN A 362 -12.79 -12.02 3.55
N GLN A 363 -13.37 -13.09 4.11
CA GLN A 363 -13.15 -13.47 5.51
C GLN A 363 -11.73 -14.01 5.73
N ASN A 364 -11.26 -14.92 4.87
CA ASN A 364 -9.96 -15.57 5.04
C ASN A 364 -8.77 -14.62 4.95
N LEU A 365 -8.93 -13.46 4.29
CA LEU A 365 -7.91 -12.41 4.16
C LEU A 365 -8.11 -11.26 5.15
N SER A 366 -9.33 -11.01 5.64
CA SER A 366 -9.57 -9.93 6.61
C SER A 366 -9.36 -10.35 8.06
N VAL A 367 -9.68 -11.59 8.43
CA VAL A 367 -9.65 -12.05 9.83
C VAL A 367 -8.81 -13.30 10.02
N VAL A 368 -8.18 -13.41 11.20
CA VAL A 368 -7.43 -14.61 11.59
C VAL A 368 -8.40 -15.77 11.76
N MET A 369 -8.07 -16.91 11.16
CA MET A 369 -8.87 -18.13 11.21
C MET A 369 -8.24 -19.15 12.16
N ASP A 370 -9.06 -19.89 12.89
CA ASP A 370 -8.63 -21.01 13.72
C ASP A 370 -8.39 -22.29 12.90
N ASN A 371 -7.89 -23.35 13.56
CA ASN A 371 -7.64 -24.64 12.91
C ASN A 371 -8.92 -25.30 12.34
N SER A 372 -10.10 -24.90 12.82
CA SER A 372 -11.40 -25.36 12.31
C SER A 372 -11.95 -24.45 11.19
N HIS A 373 -11.14 -23.51 10.70
CA HIS A 373 -11.52 -22.48 9.71
C HIS A 373 -12.70 -21.64 10.19
N GLN A 374 -12.74 -21.29 11.47
CA GLN A 374 -13.67 -20.33 12.06
C GLN A 374 -12.92 -19.05 12.44
N PRO A 375 -13.56 -17.87 12.41
CA PRO A 375 -12.94 -16.63 12.85
C PRO A 375 -12.44 -16.71 14.29
N PHE A 376 -11.19 -16.32 14.50
CA PHE A 376 -10.62 -16.20 15.83
C PHE A 376 -11.23 -15.00 16.55
N ILE A 377 -11.90 -15.28 17.67
CA ILE A 377 -12.54 -14.29 18.53
C ILE A 377 -11.62 -14.03 19.73
N ASN A 378 -11.28 -12.76 19.94
CA ASN A 378 -10.45 -12.35 21.07
C ASN A 378 -11.23 -12.36 22.40
N ASP A 379 -10.54 -12.10 23.51
CA ASP A 379 -11.14 -12.07 24.86
C ASP A 379 -12.25 -11.02 25.03
N ARG A 380 -12.40 -10.09 24.09
CA ARG A 380 -13.44 -9.06 24.06
C ARG A 380 -14.66 -9.43 23.22
N GLY A 381 -14.66 -10.60 22.58
CA GLY A 381 -15.74 -11.02 21.69
C GLY A 381 -15.63 -10.44 20.27
N GLU A 382 -14.49 -9.87 19.89
CA GLU A 382 -14.26 -9.26 18.58
C GLU A 382 -13.40 -10.17 17.69
N THR A 383 -13.67 -10.18 16.39
CA THR A 383 -12.82 -10.87 15.41
C THR A 383 -11.46 -10.19 15.31
N THR A 384 -10.39 -10.96 15.28
CA THR A 384 -9.03 -10.41 15.16
C THR A 384 -8.65 -10.25 13.68
N PRO A 385 -8.27 -9.04 13.22
CA PRO A 385 -7.82 -8.84 11.85
C PRO A 385 -6.48 -9.52 11.59
N VAL A 386 -6.24 -9.96 10.35
CA VAL A 386 -4.94 -10.50 9.93
C VAL A 386 -3.89 -9.40 10.00
N ASN A 387 -2.72 -9.70 10.59
CA ASN A 387 -1.58 -8.78 10.55
C ASN A 387 -0.56 -9.26 9.51
N TYR A 388 -0.49 -8.55 8.38
CA TYR A 388 0.42 -8.90 7.28
C TYR A 388 1.87 -8.41 7.51
N GLY A 389 2.15 -7.69 8.60
CA GLY A 389 3.49 -7.27 8.98
C GLY A 389 4.21 -6.48 7.89
N PHE A 390 5.39 -6.95 7.48
CA PHE A 390 6.22 -6.27 6.47
C PHE A 390 5.57 -6.18 5.09
N VAL A 391 4.56 -6.99 4.79
CA VAL A 391 3.85 -6.98 3.50
C VAL A 391 2.96 -5.73 3.38
N GLU A 392 2.52 -5.13 4.48
CA GLU A 392 1.72 -3.89 4.46
C GLU A 392 2.50 -2.72 3.86
N ALA A 393 3.80 -2.65 4.12
CA ALA A 393 4.65 -1.62 3.55
C ALA A 393 4.82 -1.80 2.02
N LEU A 394 4.81 -3.04 1.54
CA LEU A 394 4.80 -3.34 0.11
C LEU A 394 3.45 -2.95 -0.52
N HIS A 395 2.33 -3.27 0.14
CA HIS A 395 1.00 -2.83 -0.29
C HIS A 395 0.92 -1.31 -0.44
N GLY A 396 1.39 -0.55 0.57
CA GLY A 396 1.42 0.91 0.51
C GLY A 396 2.28 1.47 -0.64
N LEU A 397 3.40 0.82 -0.95
CA LEU A 397 4.23 1.19 -2.10
C LEU A 397 3.49 0.93 -3.42
N ILE A 398 2.87 -0.24 -3.58
CA ILE A 398 2.11 -0.59 -4.79
C ILE A 398 0.95 0.40 -4.98
N GLN A 399 0.19 0.68 -3.92
CA GLN A 399 -0.89 1.67 -3.92
C GLN A 399 -0.40 3.05 -4.32
N ALA A 400 0.74 3.49 -3.80
CA ALA A 400 1.35 4.74 -4.20
C ALA A 400 1.74 4.76 -5.69
N THR A 401 2.31 3.67 -6.21
CA THR A 401 2.74 3.56 -7.61
C THR A 401 1.57 3.71 -8.57
N TYR A 402 0.44 3.04 -8.36
CA TYR A 402 -0.69 3.12 -9.30
C TYR A 402 -1.55 4.38 -9.10
N CYS A 403 -1.69 4.90 -7.87
CA CYS A 403 -2.52 6.07 -7.60
C CYS A 403 -1.87 7.37 -8.10
N LEU A 404 -0.55 7.50 -7.97
CA LEU A 404 0.16 8.73 -8.30
C LEU A 404 -0.08 9.22 -9.75
N PRO A 405 0.09 8.39 -10.80
CA PRO A 405 -0.13 8.84 -12.18
C PRO A 405 -1.59 9.26 -12.44
N ILE A 406 -2.56 8.55 -11.85
CA ILE A 406 -3.99 8.87 -11.95
C ILE A 406 -4.26 10.26 -11.36
N LEU A 407 -3.76 10.52 -10.16
CA LEU A 407 -3.96 11.79 -9.46
C LEU A 407 -3.23 12.96 -10.13
N VAL A 408 -2.04 12.71 -10.65
CA VAL A 408 -1.27 13.70 -11.41
C VAL A 408 -2.01 14.09 -12.68
N GLN A 409 -2.47 13.12 -13.48
CA GLN A 409 -3.20 13.38 -14.71
C GLN A 409 -4.46 14.21 -14.44
N TYR A 410 -5.27 13.79 -13.45
CA TYR A 410 -6.44 14.56 -13.02
C TYR A 410 -6.07 16.00 -12.63
N THR A 411 -5.02 16.15 -11.81
CA THR A 411 -4.58 17.46 -11.28
C THR A 411 -4.12 18.39 -12.40
N VAL A 412 -3.32 17.91 -13.35
CA VAL A 412 -2.83 18.70 -14.48
C VAL A 412 -3.99 19.21 -15.31
N THR A 413 -4.91 18.32 -15.74
CA THR A 413 -6.07 18.71 -16.55
C THR A 413 -6.95 19.70 -15.80
N ARG A 414 -7.26 19.42 -14.54
CA ARG A 414 -8.04 20.32 -13.68
C ARG A 414 -7.38 21.69 -13.58
N ASN A 415 -6.09 21.77 -13.30
CA ASN A 415 -5.38 23.04 -13.14
C ASN A 415 -5.28 23.85 -14.44
N GLN A 416 -5.11 23.19 -15.58
CA GLN A 416 -5.16 23.85 -16.88
C GLN A 416 -6.54 24.48 -17.15
N LEU A 417 -7.63 23.77 -16.80
CA LEU A 417 -8.98 24.32 -16.93
C LEU A 417 -9.24 25.47 -15.97
N LEU A 418 -8.79 25.38 -14.72
CA LEU A 418 -8.89 26.50 -13.78
C LEU A 418 -8.11 27.73 -14.27
N ALA A 419 -6.93 27.55 -14.85
CA ALA A 419 -6.16 28.64 -15.44
C ALA A 419 -6.92 29.30 -16.61
N GLN A 420 -7.59 28.52 -17.47
CA GLN A 420 -8.46 29.06 -18.54
C GLN A 420 -9.64 29.87 -17.97
N ILE A 421 -10.27 29.39 -16.89
CA ILE A 421 -11.36 30.12 -16.22
C ILE A 421 -10.84 31.45 -15.65
N GLN A 422 -9.68 31.42 -14.98
CA GLN A 422 -9.07 32.63 -14.42
C GLN A 422 -8.64 33.64 -15.49
N ALA A 423 -8.19 33.17 -16.65
CA ALA A 423 -7.82 34.01 -17.78
C ALA A 423 -9.03 34.59 -18.54
N GLY A 424 -10.23 34.07 -18.31
CA GLY A 424 -11.45 34.44 -19.05
C GLY A 424 -11.64 33.69 -20.37
N ASP A 425 -10.85 32.65 -20.64
CA ASP A 425 -10.96 31.80 -21.84
C ASP A 425 -12.05 30.72 -21.70
N TYR A 426 -12.53 30.50 -20.48
CA TYR A 426 -13.58 29.54 -20.16
C TYR A 426 -14.62 30.20 -19.25
N THR A 427 -15.67 30.76 -19.86
CA THR A 427 -16.67 31.61 -19.18
C THR A 427 -18.07 31.01 -19.14
N GLU A 428 -18.39 30.05 -19.99
CA GLU A 428 -19.69 29.39 -20.09
C GLU A 428 -19.51 27.86 -20.21
N PRO A 429 -20.48 27.04 -19.76
CA PRO A 429 -20.42 25.59 -19.87
C PRO A 429 -20.21 25.12 -21.32
N ARG A 430 -19.30 24.16 -21.50
CA ARG A 430 -18.99 23.49 -22.77
C ARG A 430 -19.84 22.24 -23.01
N ASN A 431 -20.73 21.87 -22.06
CA ASN A 431 -21.59 20.68 -22.12
C ASN A 431 -20.78 19.39 -22.30
N VAL A 432 -19.74 19.23 -21.49
CA VAL A 432 -18.90 18.05 -21.50
C VAL A 432 -19.73 16.84 -21.06
N ALA A 433 -19.67 15.74 -21.80
CA ALA A 433 -20.36 14.51 -21.45
C ALA A 433 -19.72 13.86 -20.20
N PRO A 434 -20.51 13.13 -19.38
CA PRO A 434 -19.94 12.32 -18.30
C PRO A 434 -18.89 11.35 -18.84
N ALA A 435 -17.80 11.19 -18.10
CA ALA A 435 -16.77 10.20 -18.44
C ALA A 435 -17.34 8.78 -18.35
N ASP A 436 -17.05 7.95 -19.36
CA ASP A 436 -17.47 6.55 -19.41
C ASP A 436 -16.27 5.67 -19.75
N PHE A 437 -15.99 4.72 -18.86
CA PHE A 437 -14.92 3.76 -19.01
C PHE A 437 -15.10 2.82 -20.21
N ASN A 438 -16.33 2.59 -20.67
CA ASN A 438 -16.58 1.75 -21.84
C ASN A 438 -16.22 2.46 -23.16
N ILE A 439 -16.05 3.79 -23.12
CA ILE A 439 -15.77 4.63 -24.30
C ILE A 439 -14.31 5.10 -24.29
N ALA A 440 -13.73 5.35 -23.12
CA ALA A 440 -12.35 5.78 -22.99
C ALA A 440 -11.35 4.73 -23.50
N SER A 441 -10.30 5.18 -24.20
CA SER A 441 -9.24 4.31 -24.74
C SER A 441 -8.25 3.82 -23.69
N SER A 442 -8.12 4.54 -22.57
CA SER A 442 -7.23 4.19 -21.45
C SER A 442 -7.78 4.76 -20.13
N LEU A 443 -7.22 4.33 -19.01
CA LEU A 443 -7.52 4.93 -17.70
C LEU A 443 -7.12 6.42 -17.68
N GLY A 444 -5.96 6.77 -18.26
CA GLY A 444 -5.53 8.16 -18.40
C GLY A 444 -6.54 9.03 -19.16
N ASP A 445 -7.07 8.53 -20.29
CA ASP A 445 -8.08 9.25 -21.08
C ASP A 445 -9.38 9.43 -20.30
N TYR A 446 -9.82 8.40 -19.58
CA TYR A 446 -10.99 8.50 -18.72
C TYR A 446 -10.80 9.56 -17.63
N VAL A 447 -9.63 9.58 -16.97
CA VAL A 447 -9.31 10.52 -15.90
C VAL A 447 -9.30 11.96 -16.42
N GLU A 448 -8.75 12.18 -17.61
CA GLU A 448 -8.78 13.48 -18.28
C GLU A 448 -10.24 13.92 -18.57
N GLN A 449 -11.04 13.04 -19.16
CA GLN A 449 -12.45 13.31 -19.44
C GLN A 449 -13.23 13.62 -18.16
N LEU A 450 -12.94 12.90 -17.07
CA LEU A 450 -13.57 13.13 -15.77
C LEU A 450 -13.23 14.52 -15.23
N ALA A 451 -11.96 14.93 -15.27
CA ALA A 451 -11.56 16.27 -14.84
C ALA A 451 -12.26 17.37 -15.65
N ARG A 452 -12.35 17.19 -16.98
CA ARG A 452 -13.08 18.11 -17.87
C ARG A 452 -14.56 18.18 -17.52
N PHE A 453 -15.20 17.04 -17.33
CA PHE A 453 -16.61 16.95 -16.95
C PHE A 453 -16.86 17.65 -15.62
N GLN A 454 -16.11 17.30 -14.57
CA GLN A 454 -16.33 17.84 -13.23
C GLN A 454 -16.11 19.35 -13.17
N VAL A 455 -15.11 19.90 -13.87
CA VAL A 455 -14.92 21.36 -13.93
C VAL A 455 -16.05 22.03 -14.72
N ASP A 456 -16.51 21.44 -15.83
CA ASP A 456 -17.63 21.97 -16.62
C ASP A 456 -18.92 22.07 -15.80
N GLN A 457 -19.21 21.08 -14.95
CA GLN A 457 -20.37 21.09 -14.04
C GLN A 457 -20.33 22.26 -13.03
N LEU A 458 -19.17 22.88 -12.80
CA LEU A 458 -19.02 24.01 -11.87
C LEU A 458 -19.12 25.38 -12.56
N MET A 459 -19.21 25.44 -13.89
CA MET A 459 -19.35 26.70 -14.62
C MET A 459 -20.57 27.55 -14.23
N PRO A 460 -21.73 26.99 -13.81
CA PRO A 460 -22.81 27.79 -13.25
C PRO A 460 -22.40 28.63 -12.02
N ILE A 461 -21.39 28.21 -11.24
CA ILE A 461 -20.86 28.97 -10.11
C ILE A 461 -20.11 30.22 -10.61
N VAL A 462 -19.31 30.09 -11.66
CA VAL A 462 -18.56 31.19 -12.28
C VAL A 462 -19.53 32.25 -12.82
N LYS A 463 -20.56 31.78 -13.54
CA LYS A 463 -21.64 32.61 -14.07
C LYS A 463 -22.37 33.35 -12.96
N ARG A 464 -22.75 32.64 -11.89
CA ARG A 464 -23.40 33.24 -10.73
C ARG A 464 -22.53 34.32 -10.09
N GLY A 465 -21.23 34.09 -9.98
CA GLY A 465 -20.27 35.08 -9.49
C GLY A 465 -20.31 36.39 -10.28
N LYS A 466 -20.38 36.28 -11.62
CA LYS A 466 -20.47 37.45 -12.49
C LYS A 466 -21.79 38.19 -12.31
N ASP A 467 -22.90 37.46 -12.30
CA ASP A 467 -24.24 38.03 -12.14
C ASP A 467 -24.40 38.75 -10.79
N ASP A 468 -23.91 38.14 -9.70
CA ASP A 468 -23.96 38.74 -8.38
C ASP A 468 -23.07 39.98 -8.28
N TYR A 469 -21.89 39.96 -8.91
CA TYR A 469 -20.98 41.11 -8.93
C TYR A 469 -21.56 42.28 -9.73
N ASP A 470 -22.09 42.03 -10.93
CA ASP A 470 -22.77 43.04 -11.75
C ASP A 470 -24.01 43.61 -11.05
N GLY A 471 -24.69 42.78 -10.26
CA GLY A 471 -25.83 43.14 -9.43
C GLY A 471 -25.49 43.75 -8.07
N LEU A 472 -24.21 43.94 -7.72
CA LEU A 472 -23.73 44.42 -6.42
C LEU A 472 -24.19 43.59 -5.20
N ASN A 473 -24.39 42.29 -5.39
CA ASN A 473 -24.85 41.31 -4.40
C ASN A 473 -23.84 40.19 -4.14
N GLN A 474 -22.56 40.43 -4.44
CA GLN A 474 -21.50 39.43 -4.34
C GLN A 474 -21.25 38.95 -2.90
N SER A 475 -20.94 37.66 -2.76
CA SER A 475 -20.55 37.08 -1.48
C SER A 475 -19.13 37.52 -1.07
N GLY A 476 -19.04 38.46 -0.13
CA GLY A 476 -17.76 38.98 0.39
C GLY A 476 -17.00 38.07 1.35
N SER A 477 -17.50 36.87 1.67
CA SER A 477 -16.77 35.89 2.48
C SER A 477 -17.17 34.45 2.13
N LEU A 478 -16.30 33.49 2.49
CA LEU A 478 -16.62 32.07 2.36
C LEU A 478 -17.88 31.67 3.14
N SER A 479 -18.15 32.30 4.29
CA SER A 479 -19.36 32.04 5.07
C SER A 479 -20.63 32.49 4.34
N ALA A 480 -20.60 33.66 3.71
CA ALA A 480 -21.71 34.17 2.91
C ALA A 480 -21.93 33.28 1.68
N PHE A 481 -20.85 32.87 1.01
CA PHE A 481 -20.91 31.94 -0.12
C PHE A 481 -21.47 30.57 0.28
N ASN A 482 -21.05 30.02 1.42
CA ASN A 482 -21.60 28.77 1.94
C ASN A 482 -23.11 28.86 2.19
N HIS A 483 -23.60 30.03 2.64
CA HIS A 483 -25.03 30.27 2.80
C HIS A 483 -25.74 30.32 1.45
N LEU A 484 -25.16 31.02 0.46
CA LEU A 484 -25.66 31.09 -0.91
C LEU A 484 -25.82 29.69 -1.52
N MET A 485 -24.79 28.84 -1.42
CA MET A 485 -24.80 27.45 -1.90
C MET A 485 -25.92 26.60 -1.30
N ARG A 486 -26.37 26.91 -0.08
CA ARG A 486 -27.41 26.15 0.63
C ARG A 486 -28.82 26.65 0.35
N VAL A 487 -28.98 27.96 0.16
CA VAL A 487 -30.29 28.61 0.10
C VAL A 487 -30.75 28.88 -1.33
N ALA A 488 -29.84 29.27 -2.23
CA ALA A 488 -30.21 29.59 -3.60
C ALA A 488 -30.50 28.29 -4.40
N PRO A 489 -31.71 28.10 -4.95
CA PRO A 489 -32.08 26.86 -5.64
C PRO A 489 -31.14 26.50 -6.80
N GLN A 490 -30.70 27.50 -7.58
CA GLN A 490 -29.79 27.32 -8.70
C GLN A 490 -28.40 26.83 -8.25
N MET A 491 -27.90 27.30 -7.09
CA MET A 491 -26.60 26.87 -6.56
C MET A 491 -26.69 25.49 -5.91
N ARG A 492 -27.81 25.21 -5.23
CA ARG A 492 -28.08 23.88 -4.68
C ARG A 492 -28.20 22.81 -5.77
N ALA A 493 -28.67 23.18 -6.95
CA ALA A 493 -28.74 22.29 -8.11
C ALA A 493 -27.35 21.90 -8.64
N VAL A 494 -26.34 22.78 -8.51
CA VAL A 494 -24.96 22.46 -8.90
C VAL A 494 -24.41 21.33 -8.04
N ASN A 495 -24.65 21.36 -6.73
CA ASN A 495 -24.32 20.24 -5.85
C ASN A 495 -25.27 20.12 -4.65
N PRO A 496 -26.22 19.15 -4.68
CA PRO A 496 -27.16 18.94 -3.59
C PRO A 496 -26.50 18.55 -2.25
N LYS A 497 -25.31 17.94 -2.29
CA LYS A 497 -24.55 17.46 -1.13
C LYS A 497 -23.45 18.43 -0.68
N TYR A 498 -23.48 19.68 -1.14
CA TYR A 498 -22.46 20.70 -0.80
C TYR A 498 -22.16 20.82 0.72
N ALA A 499 -23.17 20.62 1.58
CA ALA A 499 -23.01 20.72 3.02
C ALA A 499 -21.99 19.71 3.58
N GLU A 500 -21.94 18.50 3.01
CA GLU A 500 -21.10 17.39 3.45
C GLU A 500 -19.65 17.50 2.95
N MET A 501 -19.39 18.40 2.00
CA MET A 501 -18.08 18.51 1.35
C MET A 501 -16.95 18.96 2.29
N PRO A 502 -15.72 18.49 2.06
CA PRO A 502 -14.53 18.98 2.73
C PRO A 502 -14.32 20.48 2.53
N LYS A 503 -13.62 21.09 3.49
CA LYS A 503 -13.31 22.54 3.48
C LYS A 503 -12.54 22.96 2.21
N GLN A 504 -11.67 22.10 1.69
CA GLN A 504 -10.85 22.38 0.50
C GLN A 504 -11.70 22.46 -0.77
N THR A 505 -12.64 21.53 -0.97
CA THR A 505 -13.61 21.57 -2.07
C THR A 505 -14.48 22.82 -2.00
N LYS A 506 -14.98 23.17 -0.80
CA LYS A 506 -15.75 24.41 -0.59
C LYS A 506 -14.95 25.67 -0.94
N LYS A 507 -13.66 25.68 -0.58
CA LYS A 507 -12.72 26.77 -0.90
C LYS A 507 -12.54 26.92 -2.41
N LEU A 508 -12.44 25.82 -3.16
CA LEU A 508 -12.40 25.86 -4.62
C LEU A 508 -13.68 26.41 -5.23
N TYR A 509 -14.84 26.00 -4.74
CA TYR A 509 -16.11 26.51 -5.26
C TYR A 509 -16.19 28.02 -5.05
N TYR A 510 -15.72 28.52 -3.91
CA TYR A 510 -15.66 29.96 -3.66
C TYR A 510 -14.62 30.67 -4.52
N TRP A 511 -13.48 30.03 -4.81
CA TRP A 511 -12.51 30.54 -5.76
C TRP A 511 -13.10 30.66 -7.18
N LEU A 512 -13.84 29.64 -7.65
CA LEU A 512 -14.55 29.67 -8.94
C LEU A 512 -15.63 30.74 -8.98
N TYR A 513 -16.32 30.98 -7.87
CA TYR A 513 -17.27 32.08 -7.77
C TYR A 513 -16.57 33.42 -7.95
N GLN A 514 -15.42 33.63 -7.30
CA GLN A 514 -14.66 34.87 -7.41
C GLN A 514 -13.94 35.03 -8.76
N SER A 515 -13.65 33.95 -9.49
CA SER A 515 -12.76 34.00 -10.66
C SER A 515 -13.26 34.94 -11.76
N SER A 516 -14.58 35.15 -11.88
CA SER A 516 -15.18 36.04 -12.88
C SER A 516 -15.05 37.54 -12.57
N PHE A 517 -14.72 37.92 -11.33
CA PHE A 517 -14.53 39.31 -10.89
C PHE A 517 -13.26 39.51 -10.05
N ALA A 518 -12.37 38.50 -10.00
CA ALA A 518 -11.20 38.50 -9.14
C ALA A 518 -10.26 39.68 -9.43
N SER A 519 -10.14 40.10 -10.70
CA SER A 519 -9.34 41.26 -11.12
C SER A 519 -9.84 42.59 -10.52
N GLU A 520 -11.11 42.65 -10.14
CA GLU A 520 -11.80 43.87 -9.70
C GLU A 520 -11.86 44.02 -8.17
N ILE A 521 -11.51 42.96 -7.41
CA ILE A 521 -11.41 42.97 -5.95
C ILE A 521 -9.96 43.01 -5.46
N ALA A 522 -9.75 43.55 -4.25
CA ALA A 522 -8.44 43.69 -3.65
C ALA A 522 -7.78 42.31 -3.42
N ALA A 523 -6.46 42.24 -3.58
CA ALA A 523 -5.72 40.98 -3.47
C ALA A 523 -5.88 40.28 -2.09
N ALA A 524 -6.12 41.04 -1.02
CA ALA A 524 -6.37 40.52 0.32
C ALA A 524 -7.73 39.81 0.45
N ASP A 525 -8.70 40.16 -0.38
CA ASP A 525 -10.07 39.61 -0.36
C ASP A 525 -10.25 38.43 -1.34
N ARG A 526 -9.21 38.15 -2.14
CA ARG A 526 -9.18 37.02 -3.07
C ARG A 526 -8.90 35.72 -2.32
N VAL A 527 -9.69 34.69 -2.61
CA VAL A 527 -9.38 33.33 -2.21
C VAL A 527 -8.11 32.89 -2.92
N GLN A 528 -7.14 32.37 -2.16
CA GLN A 528 -5.96 31.71 -2.71
C GLN A 528 -6.14 30.21 -2.55
N LEU A 529 -5.92 29.42 -3.59
CA LEU A 529 -6.07 27.96 -3.54
C LEU A 529 -4.93 27.31 -2.77
#